data_AF-W6TRM8-F1
#
_entry.id   AF-W6TRM8-F1
#
_cell.length_a   1.000
_cell.length_b   1.000
_cell.length_c   1.000
_cell.angle_alpha   90.00
_cell.angle_beta   90.00
_cell.angle_gamma   90.00
#
_symmetry.space_group_name_H-M   'P 1'
#
loop_
_entity.id
_entity.type
_entity.pdbx_description
1 polymer ?
#
loop_
_entity_poly.entity_id
_entity_poly.type
_entity_poly.pdbx_seq_one_letter_code
_entity_poly.pdbx_strand_id
1 'polypeptide(L)'
;MGLEQIIDSSILDIFPLMPSTGAWPFTMIRIDRNELSGLEMDKTLFAPFQLLVLKRTDFNDKALLDYARKSKEYQAILPPFRSDFLANYSNMIDSEKELLEWVDKTTSLAIGLVINTALLKGIQFSPIGTDLSALDLLMGLDQKNLKAYQLLDAYQLDPSFLA
;
A
#
# COMPACT_ATOMS: atom_id res chain seq x y z
N MET A 1 -4.53 16.89 16.27
CA MET A 1 -3.55 16.31 15.33
C MET A 1 -3.96 16.74 13.94
N GLY A 2 -3.05 17.28 13.12
CA GLY A 2 -3.39 17.69 11.75
C GLY A 2 -3.74 16.50 10.87
N LEU A 3 -4.51 16.71 9.79
CA LEU A 3 -4.87 15.65 8.84
C LEU A 3 -3.62 14.92 8.32
N GLU A 4 -2.55 15.67 8.05
CA GLU A 4 -1.27 15.13 7.62
C GLU A 4 -0.67 14.13 8.61
N GLN A 5 -0.68 14.47 9.90
CA GLN A 5 -0.14 13.63 10.96
C GLN A 5 -1.00 12.37 11.15
N ILE A 6 -2.32 12.46 10.92
CA ILE A 6 -3.21 11.30 10.98
C ILE A 6 -2.97 10.36 9.80
N ILE A 7 -2.79 10.88 8.58
CA ILE A 7 -2.45 10.05 7.41
C ILE A 7 -1.10 9.37 7.64
N ASP A 8 -0.06 10.14 7.97
CA ASP A 8 1.29 9.64 8.14
C ASP A 8 1.36 8.57 9.25
N SER A 9 0.73 8.83 10.41
CA SER A 9 0.66 7.83 11.49
C SER A 9 -0.17 6.60 11.10
N SER A 10 -1.24 6.75 10.31
CA SER A 10 -2.03 5.61 9.84
C SER A 10 -1.23 4.68 8.92
N ILE A 11 -0.34 5.24 8.08
CA ILE A 11 0.61 4.46 7.29
C ILE A 11 1.61 3.73 8.20
N LEU A 12 2.14 4.40 9.23
CA LEU A 12 3.12 3.78 10.15
C LEU A 12 2.51 2.69 11.05
N ASP A 13 1.24 2.82 11.39
CA ASP A 13 0.56 1.89 12.28
C ASP A 13 0.19 0.56 11.62
N ILE A 14 0.22 0.44 10.28
CA ILE A 14 0.00 -0.86 9.61
C ILE A 14 1.21 -1.79 9.73
N PHE A 15 2.42 -1.25 9.93
CA PHE A 15 3.65 -2.05 9.98
C PHE A 15 3.59 -3.24 10.96
N PRO A 16 3.16 -3.09 12.22
CA PRO A 16 3.01 -4.23 13.13
C PRO A 16 1.88 -5.19 12.73
N LEU A 17 0.88 -4.72 11.98
CA LEU A 17 -0.28 -5.50 11.54
C LEU A 17 0.04 -6.36 10.30
N MET A 18 1.03 -5.96 9.50
CA MET A 18 1.44 -6.71 8.31
C MET A 18 1.92 -8.14 8.65
N PRO A 19 1.74 -9.11 7.73
CA PRO A 19 2.16 -10.49 7.97
C PRO A 19 3.69 -10.70 8.02
N SER A 20 4.46 -9.76 7.47
CA SER A 20 5.92 -9.82 7.40
C SER A 20 6.56 -8.45 7.62
N THR A 21 7.72 -8.43 8.26
CA THR A 21 8.60 -7.25 8.37
C THR A 21 9.67 -7.18 7.27
N GLY A 22 9.60 -8.09 6.29
CA GLY A 22 10.45 -8.07 5.10
C GLY A 22 10.00 -7.09 4.04
N ALA A 23 10.62 -7.17 2.87
CA ALA A 23 10.29 -6.31 1.73
C ALA A 23 8.81 -6.46 1.31
N TRP A 24 8.14 -5.34 1.07
CA TRP A 24 6.77 -5.31 0.55
C TRP A 24 6.75 -4.92 -0.94
N PRO A 25 5.74 -5.37 -1.69
CA PRO A 25 5.60 -5.03 -3.11
C PRO A 25 4.93 -3.67 -3.35
N PHE A 26 4.69 -2.90 -2.29
CA PHE A 26 4.01 -1.61 -2.35
C PHE A 26 4.71 -0.58 -1.47
N THR A 27 4.36 0.68 -1.67
CA THR A 27 4.58 1.78 -0.73
C THR A 27 3.36 2.70 -0.72
N MET A 28 3.23 3.51 0.32
CA MET A 28 2.13 4.47 0.46
C MET A 28 2.72 5.83 0.81
N ILE A 29 2.26 6.87 0.14
CA ILE A 29 2.71 8.23 0.36
C ILE A 29 1.53 9.18 0.49
N ARG A 30 1.67 10.15 1.38
CA ARG A 30 0.78 11.32 1.40
C ARG A 30 1.20 12.26 0.28
N ILE A 31 0.23 12.83 -0.41
CA ILE A 31 0.41 13.81 -1.49
C ILE A 31 -0.39 15.05 -1.17
N ASP A 32 0.17 16.23 -1.44
CA ASP A 32 -0.58 17.49 -1.39
C ASP A 32 -1.45 17.62 -2.64
N ARG A 33 -2.70 18.07 -2.46
CA ARG A 33 -3.64 18.28 -3.56
C ARG A 33 -3.05 19.11 -4.70
N ASN A 34 -2.20 20.07 -4.40
CA ASN A 34 -1.56 20.93 -5.40
C ASN A 34 -0.60 20.17 -6.32
N GLU A 35 -0.03 19.04 -5.88
CA GLU A 35 0.79 18.16 -6.72
C GLU A 35 -0.03 17.41 -7.76
N LEU A 36 -1.37 17.45 -7.67
CA LEU A 36 -2.29 16.75 -8.54
C LEU A 36 -3.05 17.68 -9.52
N SER A 37 -2.71 18.97 -9.55
CA SER A 37 -3.48 20.00 -10.27
C SER A 37 -3.56 19.83 -11.79
N GLY A 38 -2.76 18.93 -12.37
CA GLY A 38 -2.73 18.63 -13.80
C GLY A 38 -3.47 17.35 -14.20
N LEU A 39 -4.12 16.65 -13.26
CA LEU A 39 -4.80 15.39 -13.53
C LEU A 39 -6.30 15.60 -13.73
N GLU A 40 -6.84 14.94 -14.74
CA GLU A 40 -8.28 14.77 -14.87
C GLU A 40 -8.76 13.73 -13.84
N MET A 41 -9.81 14.10 -13.10
CA MET A 41 -10.36 13.29 -12.02
C MET A 41 -11.88 13.25 -12.10
N ASP A 42 -12.45 12.10 -11.73
CA ASP A 42 -13.90 11.90 -11.74
C ASP A 42 -14.63 12.79 -10.73
N LYS A 43 -13.93 13.24 -9.67
CA LYS A 43 -14.48 14.06 -8.59
C LYS A 43 -13.50 15.13 -8.15
N THR A 44 -14.03 16.26 -7.70
CA THR A 44 -13.25 17.32 -7.06
C THR A 44 -12.56 16.78 -5.80
N LEU A 45 -11.26 17.03 -5.67
CA LEU A 45 -10.51 16.76 -4.44
C LEU A 45 -10.94 17.73 -3.35
N PHE A 46 -11.50 17.21 -2.26
CA PHE A 46 -11.98 18.04 -1.16
C PHE A 46 -10.90 18.26 -0.11
N ALA A 47 -10.08 17.23 0.15
CA ALA A 47 -9.06 17.31 1.17
C ALA A 47 -7.78 17.99 0.66
N PRO A 48 -7.01 18.66 1.55
CA PRO A 48 -5.70 19.19 1.20
C PRO A 48 -4.66 18.08 0.96
N PHE A 49 -4.90 16.87 1.46
CA PHE A 49 -3.99 15.74 1.34
C PHE A 49 -4.72 14.49 0.85
N GLN A 50 -4.06 13.77 -0.05
CA GLN A 50 -4.48 12.47 -0.56
C GLN A 50 -3.49 11.40 -0.10
N LEU A 51 -3.93 10.15 -0.13
CA LEU A 51 -3.07 8.98 0.04
C LEU A 51 -2.90 8.31 -1.32
N LEU A 52 -1.66 8.21 -1.80
CA LEU A 52 -1.31 7.45 -2.99
C LEU A 52 -0.67 6.12 -2.61
N VAL A 53 -1.28 5.05 -3.09
CA VAL A 53 -0.76 3.68 -3.02
C VAL A 53 0.00 3.40 -4.31
N LEU A 54 1.23 2.93 -4.15
CA LEU A 54 2.17 2.65 -5.23
C LEU A 54 2.60 1.19 -5.18
N LYS A 55 2.74 0.55 -6.32
CA LYS A 55 3.42 -0.74 -6.48
C LYS A 55 4.90 -0.51 -6.79
N ARG A 56 5.75 -1.39 -6.29
CA ARG A 56 7.16 -1.46 -6.64
C ARG A 56 7.33 -2.26 -7.93
N THR A 57 7.96 -1.66 -8.94
CA THR A 57 8.26 -2.33 -10.21
C THR A 57 9.58 -3.11 -10.16
N ASP A 58 10.39 -2.89 -9.11
CA ASP A 58 11.64 -3.61 -8.83
C ASP A 58 11.46 -4.80 -7.87
N PHE A 59 10.21 -5.18 -7.54
CA PHE A 59 9.95 -6.29 -6.64
C PHE A 59 10.28 -7.63 -7.30
N ASN A 60 11.31 -8.30 -6.78
CA ASN A 60 11.91 -9.50 -7.38
C ASN A 60 11.97 -10.69 -6.39
N ASP A 61 12.59 -11.79 -6.83
CA ASP A 61 12.79 -13.03 -6.09
C ASP A 61 13.42 -12.82 -4.71
N LYS A 62 14.46 -11.99 -4.65
CA LYS A 62 15.15 -11.66 -3.42
C LYS A 62 14.23 -10.93 -2.44
N ALA A 63 13.41 -10.00 -2.94
CA ALA A 63 12.42 -9.30 -2.12
C ALA A 63 11.32 -10.26 -1.62
N LEU A 64 10.84 -11.16 -2.48
CA LEU A 64 9.85 -12.17 -2.11
C LEU A 64 10.37 -13.16 -1.07
N LEU A 65 11.62 -13.62 -1.20
CA LEU A 65 12.26 -14.47 -0.20
C LEU A 65 12.55 -13.74 1.11
N ASP A 66 12.91 -12.44 1.06
CA ASP A 66 13.04 -11.61 2.26
C ASP A 66 11.69 -11.47 2.99
N TYR A 67 10.62 -11.21 2.25
CA TYR A 67 9.25 -11.23 2.77
C TYR A 67 8.96 -12.57 3.47
N ALA A 68 9.18 -13.70 2.79
CA ALA A 68 8.85 -15.02 3.29
C ALA A 68 9.61 -15.32 4.59
N ARG A 69 10.93 -15.10 4.62
CA ARG A 69 11.80 -15.36 5.79
C ARG A 69 11.45 -14.53 7.02
N LYS A 70 10.93 -13.32 6.80
CA LYS A 70 10.54 -12.39 7.88
C LYS A 70 9.04 -12.44 8.21
N SER A 71 8.30 -13.37 7.60
CA SER A 71 6.89 -13.56 7.90
C SER A 71 6.68 -14.17 9.29
N LYS A 72 5.57 -13.80 9.94
CA LYS A 72 5.12 -14.41 11.20
C LYS A 72 4.88 -15.91 11.03
N GLU A 73 4.43 -16.33 9.85
CA GLU A 73 4.22 -17.73 9.49
C GLU A 73 5.55 -18.52 9.49
N TYR A 74 6.59 -18.00 8.84
CA TYR A 74 7.92 -18.64 8.85
C TYR A 74 8.47 -18.85 10.26
N GLN A 75 8.21 -17.91 11.17
CA GLN A 75 8.63 -18.01 12.57
C GLN A 75 7.88 -19.14 13.31
N ALA A 76 6.62 -19.39 12.96
CA ALA A 76 5.81 -20.45 13.54
C ALA A 76 6.09 -21.84 12.95
N ILE A 77 6.69 -21.92 11.76
CA ILE A 77 7.05 -23.19 11.10
C ILE A 77 8.25 -23.85 11.78
N LEU A 78 8.13 -25.17 12.04
CA LEU A 78 9.22 -25.98 12.59
C LEU A 78 10.42 -26.01 11.63
N PRO A 79 11.67 -25.98 12.14
CA PRO A 79 12.88 -25.88 11.31
C PRO A 79 12.96 -26.84 10.11
N PRO A 80 12.56 -28.13 10.20
CA PRO A 80 12.63 -29.06 9.08
C PRO A 80 11.75 -28.69 7.87
N PHE A 81 10.66 -27.95 8.08
CA PHE A 81 9.71 -27.59 7.00
C PHE A 81 9.97 -26.20 6.41
N ARG A 82 10.96 -25.47 6.92
CA ARG A 82 11.25 -24.10 6.49
C ARG A 82 11.80 -24.02 5.07
N SER A 83 12.56 -25.02 4.63
CA SER A 83 13.07 -25.09 3.25
C SER A 83 11.93 -25.16 2.25
N ASP A 84 10.94 -26.02 2.52
CA ASP A 84 9.82 -26.28 1.62
C ASP A 84 8.91 -25.05 1.55
N PHE A 85 8.70 -24.37 2.68
CA PHE A 85 8.01 -23.09 2.72
C PHE A 85 8.69 -22.03 1.84
N LEU A 86 10.02 -21.88 1.94
CA LEU A 86 10.75 -20.93 1.11
C LEU A 86 10.76 -21.34 -0.37
N ALA A 87 10.78 -22.64 -0.67
CA ALA A 87 10.68 -23.15 -2.03
C ALA A 87 9.33 -22.78 -2.67
N ASN A 88 8.22 -22.83 -1.92
CA ASN A 88 6.90 -22.41 -2.41
C ASN A 88 6.89 -20.92 -2.82
N TYR A 89 7.50 -20.05 -2.01
CA TYR A 89 7.65 -18.63 -2.37
C TYR A 89 8.61 -18.42 -3.54
N SER A 90 9.67 -19.21 -3.64
CA SER A 90 10.60 -19.15 -4.78
C SER A 90 9.89 -19.52 -6.08
N ASN A 91 9.12 -20.61 -6.10
CA ASN A 91 8.45 -21.11 -7.30
C ASN A 91 7.34 -20.15 -7.79
N MET A 92 6.78 -19.32 -6.90
CA MET A 92 5.78 -18.32 -7.27
C MET A 92 6.30 -17.32 -8.31
N ILE A 93 7.62 -17.04 -8.33
CA ILE A 93 8.20 -16.12 -9.32
C ILE A 93 8.20 -16.70 -10.74
N ASP A 94 8.21 -18.02 -10.86
CA ASP A 94 8.20 -18.71 -12.16
C ASP A 94 6.82 -18.61 -12.84
N SER A 95 5.80 -18.17 -12.09
CA SER A 95 4.45 -17.90 -12.57
C SER A 95 4.11 -16.42 -12.41
N GLU A 96 4.27 -15.64 -13.49
CA GLU A 96 3.94 -14.21 -13.52
C GLU A 96 2.53 -13.92 -12.98
N LYS A 97 1.57 -14.78 -13.34
CA LYS A 97 0.18 -14.67 -12.86
C LYS A 97 0.09 -14.81 -11.34
N GLU A 98 0.73 -15.83 -10.75
CA GLU A 98 0.69 -16.05 -9.31
C GLU A 98 1.36 -14.92 -8.55
N LEU A 99 2.51 -14.43 -9.06
CA LEU A 99 3.19 -13.28 -8.48
C LEU A 99 2.30 -12.03 -8.52
N LEU A 100 1.67 -11.73 -9.65
CA LEU A 100 0.77 -10.59 -9.79
C LEU A 100 -0.42 -10.68 -8.81
N GLU A 101 -1.06 -11.85 -8.72
CA GLU A 101 -2.16 -12.08 -7.78
C GLU A 101 -1.71 -11.91 -6.31
N TRP A 102 -0.52 -12.40 -5.97
CA TRP A 102 0.04 -12.25 -4.63
C TRP A 102 0.35 -10.79 -4.30
N VAL A 103 0.95 -10.06 -5.24
CA VAL A 103 1.24 -8.63 -5.12
C VAL A 103 -0.06 -7.84 -4.92
N ASP A 104 -1.11 -8.14 -5.69
CA ASP A 104 -2.41 -7.50 -5.57
C ASP A 104 -3.08 -7.79 -4.22
N LYS A 105 -3.08 -9.04 -3.77
CA LYS A 105 -3.62 -9.43 -2.46
C LYS A 105 -2.89 -8.73 -1.32
N THR A 106 -1.56 -8.70 -1.36
CA THR A 106 -0.74 -8.08 -0.33
C THR A 106 -0.92 -6.56 -0.28
N THR A 107 -1.00 -5.92 -1.45
CA THR A 107 -1.27 -4.48 -1.56
C THR A 107 -2.69 -4.15 -1.05
N SER A 108 -3.70 -4.94 -1.43
CA SER A 108 -5.08 -4.76 -0.97
C SER A 108 -5.23 -4.93 0.55
N LEU A 109 -4.51 -5.89 1.14
CA LEU A 109 -4.46 -6.05 2.60
C LEU A 109 -3.93 -4.77 3.27
N ALA A 110 -2.82 -4.22 2.77
CA ALA A 110 -2.24 -3.01 3.32
C ALA A 110 -3.21 -1.82 3.24
N ILE A 111 -3.91 -1.67 2.11
CA ILE A 111 -4.95 -0.64 1.94
C ILE A 111 -6.06 -0.82 2.98
N GLY A 112 -6.57 -2.04 3.14
CA GLY A 112 -7.57 -2.36 4.15
C GLY A 112 -7.12 -2.02 5.57
N LEU A 113 -5.86 -2.33 5.91
CA LEU A 113 -5.27 -1.99 7.21
C LEU A 113 -5.17 -0.47 7.41
N VAL A 114 -4.71 0.28 6.40
CA VAL A 114 -4.54 1.73 6.51
C VAL A 114 -5.90 2.43 6.63
N ILE A 115 -6.92 1.95 5.91
CA ILE A 115 -8.29 2.45 6.00
C ILE A 115 -8.86 2.22 7.39
N ASN A 116 -8.72 1.01 7.94
CA ASN A 116 -9.24 0.70 9.27
C ASN A 116 -8.53 1.51 10.36
N THR A 117 -7.20 1.63 10.29
CA THR A 117 -6.45 2.44 11.24
C THR A 117 -6.82 3.92 11.17
N ALA A 118 -7.00 4.46 9.96
CA ALA A 118 -7.41 5.85 9.77
C ALA A 118 -8.83 6.10 10.29
N LEU A 119 -9.74 5.14 10.11
CA LEU A 119 -11.11 5.23 10.60
C LEU A 119 -11.16 5.36 12.14
N LEU A 120 -10.34 4.60 12.85
CA LEU A 120 -10.20 4.71 14.32
C LEU A 120 -9.69 6.08 14.78
N LYS A 121 -9.09 6.85 13.87
CA LYS A 121 -8.59 8.21 14.09
C LYS A 121 -9.51 9.28 13.49
N GLY A 122 -10.72 8.90 13.06
CA GLY A 122 -11.71 9.81 12.49
C GLY A 122 -11.40 10.27 11.07
N ILE A 123 -10.62 9.51 10.29
CA ILE A 123 -10.37 9.79 8.87
C ILE A 123 -10.98 8.69 8.01
N GLN A 124 -11.68 9.09 6.95
CA GLN A 124 -12.18 8.20 5.92
C GLN A 124 -11.39 8.41 4.63
N PHE A 125 -10.90 7.31 4.06
CA PHE A 125 -10.36 7.30 2.71
C PHE A 125 -11.42 6.89 1.70
N SER A 126 -11.50 7.61 0.58
CA SER A 126 -12.37 7.26 -0.55
C SER A 126 -11.57 7.15 -1.84
N PRO A 127 -11.74 6.08 -2.64
CA PRO A 127 -11.09 5.95 -3.94
C PRO A 127 -11.43 7.12 -4.87
N ILE A 128 -10.41 7.65 -5.53
CA ILE A 128 -10.54 8.62 -6.62
C ILE A 128 -10.35 7.86 -7.93
N GLY A 129 -11.34 7.95 -8.81
CA GLY A 129 -11.20 7.53 -10.20
C GLY A 129 -10.36 8.57 -10.95
N THR A 130 -9.21 8.13 -11.48
CA THR A 130 -8.29 8.94 -12.28
C THR A 130 -7.44 8.01 -13.16
N ASP A 131 -6.84 8.55 -14.22
CA ASP A 131 -5.87 7.81 -15.01
C ASP A 131 -4.55 7.68 -14.24
N LEU A 132 -4.30 6.49 -13.72
CA LEU A 132 -3.08 6.16 -12.99
C LEU A 132 -1.82 6.30 -13.86
N SER A 133 -1.93 6.14 -15.19
CA SER A 133 -0.80 6.30 -16.11
C SER A 133 -0.39 7.77 -16.24
N ALA A 134 -1.36 8.68 -16.23
CA ALA A 134 -1.08 10.12 -16.18
C ALA A 134 -0.41 10.51 -14.85
N LEU A 135 -0.80 9.87 -13.75
CA LEU A 135 -0.16 10.06 -12.44
C LEU A 135 1.27 9.52 -12.41
N ASP A 136 1.54 8.37 -13.04
CA ASP A 136 2.89 7.83 -13.24
C ASP A 136 3.82 8.83 -13.91
N LEU A 137 3.34 9.43 -15.01
CA LEU A 137 4.07 10.44 -15.78
C LEU A 137 4.29 11.73 -14.99
N LEU A 138 3.24 12.24 -14.36
CA LEU A 138 3.27 13.50 -13.59
C LEU A 138 4.32 13.46 -12.47
N MET A 139 4.41 12.32 -11.78
CA MET A 139 5.28 12.17 -10.61
C MET A 139 6.64 11.50 -10.93
N GLY A 140 6.85 11.11 -12.19
CA GLY A 140 8.06 10.41 -12.64
C GLY A 140 8.28 9.09 -11.91
N LEU A 141 7.22 8.29 -11.72
CA LEU A 141 7.26 7.10 -10.87
C LEU A 141 8.15 5.99 -11.42
N ASP A 142 8.20 5.83 -12.75
CA ASP A 142 9.07 4.84 -13.41
C ASP A 142 10.55 5.02 -13.03
N GLN A 143 11.02 6.27 -12.92
CA GLN A 143 12.39 6.60 -12.54
C GLN A 143 12.72 6.20 -11.09
N LYS A 144 11.68 5.97 -10.27
CA LYS A 144 11.77 5.57 -8.87
C LYS A 144 11.46 4.07 -8.68
N ASN A 145 11.30 3.30 -9.76
CA ASN A 145 10.82 1.92 -9.75
C ASN A 145 9.45 1.76 -9.07
N LEU A 146 8.54 2.71 -9.33
CA LEU A 146 7.21 2.75 -8.77
C LEU A 146 6.16 2.86 -9.86
N LYS A 147 4.96 2.38 -9.57
CA LYS A 147 3.77 2.54 -10.40
C LYS A 147 2.55 2.84 -9.54
N ALA A 148 1.72 3.79 -9.96
CA ALA A 148 0.48 4.15 -9.30
C ALA A 148 -0.48 2.96 -9.28
N TYR A 149 -1.07 2.71 -8.11
CA TYR A 149 -2.03 1.63 -7.90
C TYR A 149 -3.41 2.14 -7.52
N GLN A 150 -3.48 3.08 -6.57
CA GLN A 150 -4.74 3.68 -6.16
C GLN A 150 -4.51 5.04 -5.50
N LEU A 151 -5.30 6.03 -5.89
CA LEU A 151 -5.36 7.33 -5.24
C LEU A 151 -6.61 7.40 -4.35
N LEU A 152 -6.44 7.90 -3.12
CA LEU A 152 -7.49 7.98 -2.11
C LEU A 152 -7.59 9.42 -1.59
N ASP A 153 -8.80 9.99 -1.60
CA ASP A 153 -9.08 11.28 -0.95
C ASP A 153 -9.30 11.05 0.55
N ALA A 154 -8.83 11.96 1.40
CA ALA A 154 -8.77 11.78 2.85
C ALA A 154 -9.65 12.79 3.60
N TYR A 155 -10.80 12.36 4.10
CA TYR A 155 -11.76 13.24 4.77
C TYR A 155 -11.72 13.04 6.27
N GLN A 156 -11.75 14.15 7.01
CA GLN A 156 -12.02 14.08 8.44
C GLN A 156 -13.52 13.88 8.65
N LEU A 157 -13.86 12.81 9.37
CA LEU A 157 -15.21 12.58 9.86
C LEU A 157 -15.49 13.59 10.96
N ASP A 158 -16.65 14.26 10.87
CA ASP A 158 -17.14 15.08 11.97
C ASP A 158 -17.33 14.17 13.21
N PRO A 159 -16.71 14.49 14.37
CA PRO A 159 -16.88 13.71 15.61
C PRO A 159 -18.35 13.49 16.01
N SER A 160 -19.28 14.32 15.52
CA SER A 160 -20.72 14.19 15.78
C SER A 160 -21.35 12.87 15.30
N PHE A 161 -20.72 12.15 14.37
CA PHE A 161 -21.22 10.86 13.85
C PHE A 161 -20.87 9.63 14.71
N LEU A 162 -20.01 9.80 15.74
CA LEU A 162 -19.64 8.73 16.68
C LEU A 162 -20.40 8.81 18.02
N ALA A 163 -21.34 9.75 18.15
CA ALA A 163 -22.14 10.02 19.35
C ALA A 163 -23.49 9.28 19.35
#